data_AF-A0A8X6FG54-F1
#
_entry.id   AF-A0A8X6FG54-F1
#
_cell.length_a   1.000
_cell.length_b   1.000
_cell.length_c   1.000
_cell.angle_alpha   90.00
_cell.angle_beta   90.00
_cell.angle_gamma   90.00
#
_symmetry.space_group_name_H-M   'P 1'
#
loop_
_entity.id
_entity.type
_entity.pdbx_description
1 polymer ?
#
loop_
_entity_poly.entity_id
_entity_poly.type
_entity_poly.pdbx_seq_one_letter_code
_entity_poly.pdbx_strand_id
1 'polypeptide(L)'
;MLGYYKTYLDNYPERMKYVYIINGKSYINFAFSVFKTIFSSAVIEKLKFYGSSGWKEDLLKIIDADELPAFLGGNKTDPDGNPLCKTFVRHGHQIPESYFFNNRKKLLSSSSHLKKLTVQRSSVEEMRFNVTERGSLLEWEFELKNRDIDFTVYFNSSGEESKLVKVVPKQRMDTYYGPEKNFVTCENPGIYTIVFDNSYSWVHSKEVFYRIRVRKPNE
;
A
#
# COMPACT_ATOMS: atom_id res chain seq x y z
N MET A 1 -3.77 5.12 4.98
CA MET A 1 -4.00 6.45 5.59
C MET A 1 -3.15 6.67 6.85
N LEU A 2 -3.31 5.88 7.93
CA LEU A 2 -2.56 6.09 9.18
C LEU A 2 -1.03 5.97 9.03
N GLY A 3 -0.54 5.03 8.22
CA GLY A 3 0.89 4.91 7.91
C GLY A 3 1.45 6.12 7.15
N TYR A 4 0.65 6.79 6.32
CA TYR A 4 1.04 8.02 5.64
C TYR A 4 1.21 9.16 6.66
N TYR A 5 0.25 9.31 7.59
CA TYR A 5 0.36 10.30 8.66
C TYR A 5 1.54 10.03 9.59
N LYS A 6 1.79 8.77 9.93
CA LYS A 6 2.99 8.38 10.69
C LYS A 6 4.27 8.80 9.95
N THR A 7 4.37 8.49 8.66
CA THR A 7 5.51 8.90 7.83
C THR A 7 5.68 10.42 7.82
N TYR A 8 4.59 11.18 7.66
CA TYR A 8 4.64 12.64 7.71
C TYR A 8 5.18 13.14 9.07
N LEU A 9 4.64 12.64 10.18
CA LEU A 9 5.04 13.06 11.52
C LEU A 9 6.49 12.69 11.85
N ASP A 10 6.94 11.52 11.41
CA ASP A 10 8.31 11.05 11.62
C ASP A 10 9.32 11.92 10.82
N ASN A 11 8.93 12.45 9.66
CA ASN A 11 9.80 13.28 8.81
C ASN A 11 9.65 14.79 9.03
N TYR A 12 8.54 15.23 9.61
CA TYR A 12 8.23 16.64 9.91
C TYR A 12 7.77 16.80 11.37
N PRO A 13 8.62 16.46 12.35
CA PRO A 13 8.27 16.57 13.76
C PRO A 13 7.93 18.02 14.13
N GLU A 14 7.06 18.20 15.11
CA GLU A 14 6.61 19.49 15.67
C GLU A 14 5.96 20.50 14.71
N ARG A 15 5.75 20.19 13.43
CA ARG A 15 4.99 21.08 12.53
C ARG A 15 3.49 21.11 12.80
N MET A 16 2.96 20.03 13.37
CA MET A 16 1.54 19.92 13.69
C MET A 16 1.24 20.68 14.99
N LYS A 17 0.31 21.65 14.92
CA LYS A 17 -0.21 22.37 16.09
C LYS A 17 -1.45 21.69 16.68
N TYR A 18 -2.49 21.50 15.87
CA TYR A 18 -3.73 20.80 16.24
C TYR A 18 -4.32 20.03 15.06
N VAL A 19 -5.09 18.99 15.35
CA VAL A 19 -5.95 18.29 14.37
C VAL A 19 -7.35 18.19 14.93
N TYR A 20 -8.31 18.78 14.23
CA TYR A 20 -9.72 18.76 14.60
C TYR A 20 -10.46 17.70 13.79
N ILE A 21 -11.00 16.70 14.48
CA ILE A 21 -11.81 15.63 13.90
C ILE A 21 -13.26 15.96 14.23
N ILE A 22 -13.95 16.54 13.25
CA ILE A 22 -15.32 17.05 13.37
C ILE A 22 -16.33 16.04 12.84
N ASN A 23 -17.56 16.08 13.37
CA ASN A 23 -18.67 15.21 12.96
C ASN A 23 -18.34 13.70 13.06
N GLY A 24 -17.46 13.31 13.96
CA GLY A 24 -17.16 11.90 14.14
C GLY A 24 -18.33 11.19 14.83
N LYS A 25 -18.63 9.97 14.38
CA LYS A 25 -19.69 9.13 14.98
C LYS A 25 -19.10 8.23 16.06
N SER A 26 -19.90 7.29 16.57
CA SER A 26 -19.55 6.33 17.63
C SER A 26 -18.25 5.54 17.40
N TYR A 27 -17.73 5.46 16.17
CA TYR A 27 -16.46 4.84 15.84
C TYR A 27 -15.21 5.64 16.30
N ILE A 28 -15.34 6.89 16.75
CA ILE A 28 -14.21 7.67 17.29
C ILE A 28 -13.50 6.92 18.44
N ASN A 29 -14.27 6.30 19.34
CA ASN A 29 -13.70 5.57 20.49
C ASN A 29 -12.79 4.41 20.03
N PHE A 30 -13.17 3.74 18.94
CA PHE A 30 -12.34 2.70 18.31
C PHE A 30 -11.10 3.31 17.65
N ALA A 31 -11.26 4.43 16.92
CA ALA A 31 -10.15 5.13 16.28
C ALA A 31 -9.11 5.63 17.31
N PHE A 32 -9.55 6.09 18.48
CA PHE A 32 -8.66 6.57 19.54
C PHE A 32 -7.72 5.49 20.09
N SER A 33 -8.22 4.27 20.28
CA SER A 33 -7.38 3.12 20.67
C SER A 33 -6.31 2.82 19.62
N VAL A 34 -6.68 2.88 18.34
CA VAL A 34 -5.75 2.69 17.21
C VAL A 34 -4.73 3.83 17.10
N PHE A 35 -5.11 5.08 17.40
CA PHE A 35 -4.17 6.20 17.36
C PHE A 35 -3.09 6.07 18.43
N LYS A 36 -3.44 5.64 19.64
CA LYS A 36 -2.47 5.44 20.73
C LYS A 36 -1.39 4.41 20.43
N THR A 37 -1.65 3.44 19.57
CA THR A 37 -0.64 2.43 19.20
C THR A 37 0.30 2.90 18.09
N ILE A 38 -0.06 3.96 17.35
CA ILE A 38 0.67 4.42 16.17
C ILE A 38 1.40 5.75 16.42
N PHE A 39 0.84 6.62 17.25
CA PHE A 39 1.34 7.97 17.49
C PHE A 39 1.85 8.16 18.92
N SER A 40 2.82 9.08 19.08
CA SER A 40 3.34 9.46 20.40
C SER A 40 2.30 10.23 21.21
N SER A 41 2.42 10.23 22.53
CA SER A 41 1.52 10.98 23.44
C SER A 41 1.41 12.46 23.04
N ALA A 42 2.53 13.08 22.65
CA ALA A 42 2.57 14.47 22.19
C ALA A 42 1.70 14.74 20.94
N VAL A 43 1.58 13.78 20.02
CA VAL A 43 0.69 13.90 18.86
C VAL A 43 -0.76 13.67 19.28
N ILE A 44 -1.01 12.70 20.16
CA ILE A 44 -2.36 12.38 20.66
C ILE A 44 -2.97 13.59 21.40
N GLU A 45 -2.18 14.33 22.18
CA GLU A 45 -2.65 15.54 22.88
C GLU A 45 -3.08 16.67 21.93
N LYS A 46 -2.55 16.68 20.69
CA LYS A 46 -2.89 17.64 19.63
C LYS A 46 -4.18 17.26 18.88
N LEU A 47 -4.71 16.05 19.06
CA LEU A 47 -5.98 15.60 18.45
C LEU A 47 -7.17 16.09 19.27
N LYS A 48 -8.13 16.75 18.61
CA LYS A 48 -9.39 17.22 19.21
C LYS A 48 -10.57 16.54 18.50
N PHE A 49 -11.38 15.81 19.25
CA PHE A 49 -12.50 15.03 18.71
C PHE A 49 -13.82 15.69 19.05
N TYR A 50 -14.67 15.84 18.04
CA TYR A 50 -15.99 16.43 18.20
C TYR A 50 -17.06 15.55 17.52
N GLY A 51 -18.23 15.54 18.15
CA GLY A 51 -19.45 15.02 17.55
C GLY A 51 -20.05 16.05 16.58
N SER A 52 -21.37 16.22 16.63
CA SER A 52 -22.11 17.15 15.75
C SER A 52 -22.02 18.62 16.16
N SER A 53 -21.59 18.93 17.38
CA SER A 53 -21.60 20.30 17.94
C SER A 53 -20.31 20.64 18.71
N GLY A 54 -20.14 21.92 19.07
CA GLY A 54 -19.03 22.45 19.88
C GLY A 54 -17.74 22.72 19.10
N TRP A 55 -17.59 22.15 17.91
CA TRP A 55 -16.38 22.30 17.11
C TRP A 55 -16.27 23.66 16.42
N LYS A 56 -17.38 24.31 16.07
CA LYS A 56 -17.37 25.61 15.38
C LYS A 56 -16.82 26.70 16.29
N GLU A 57 -17.31 26.74 17.53
CA GLU A 57 -16.91 27.71 18.55
C GLU A 57 -15.43 27.55 18.89
N ASP A 58 -14.92 26.31 18.95
CA ASP A 58 -13.51 26.05 19.22
C ASP A 58 -12.58 26.38 18.04
N LEU A 59 -13.03 26.21 16.80
CA LEU A 59 -12.28 26.66 15.62
C LEU A 59 -12.16 28.19 15.59
N LEU A 60 -13.23 28.92 15.91
CA LEU A 60 -13.23 30.39 15.93
C LEU A 60 -12.35 30.99 17.03
N LYS A 61 -11.98 30.22 18.06
CA LYS A 61 -10.99 30.67 19.07
C LYS A 61 -9.56 30.73 18.53
N ILE A 62 -9.28 30.03 17.43
CA ILE A 62 -7.92 29.87 16.91
C ILE A 62 -7.76 30.31 15.45
N ILE A 63 -8.86 30.50 14.72
CA ILE A 63 -8.91 30.97 13.34
C ILE A 63 -9.91 32.12 13.28
N ASP A 64 -9.52 33.23 12.67
CA ASP A 64 -10.42 34.36 12.42
C ASP A 64 -11.65 33.91 11.62
N ALA A 65 -12.83 34.42 11.95
CA ALA A 65 -14.06 34.09 11.26
C ALA A 65 -13.97 34.37 9.75
N ASP A 66 -13.32 35.46 9.35
CA ASP A 66 -13.18 35.84 7.94
C ASP A 66 -12.13 35.00 7.19
N GLU A 67 -11.31 34.24 7.93
CA GLU A 67 -10.34 33.28 7.38
C GLU A 67 -10.86 31.83 7.38
N LEU A 68 -11.88 31.52 8.18
CA LEU A 68 -12.46 30.19 8.29
C LEU A 68 -13.58 29.98 7.26
N PRO A 69 -13.54 28.92 6.41
CA PRO A 69 -14.62 28.61 5.49
C PRO A 69 -15.99 28.53 6.18
N ALA A 70 -17.03 29.07 5.52
CA ALA A 70 -18.37 29.13 6.08
C ALA A 70 -18.95 27.74 6.38
N PHE A 71 -18.62 26.72 5.59
CA PHE A 71 -19.01 25.34 5.89
C PHE A 71 -18.38 24.78 7.18
N LEU A 72 -17.30 25.40 7.67
CA LEU A 72 -16.66 25.12 8.96
C LEU A 72 -17.07 26.09 10.08
N GLY A 73 -18.06 26.95 9.85
CA GLY A 73 -18.60 27.87 10.86
C GLY A 73 -18.00 29.27 10.89
N GLY A 74 -17.16 29.64 9.91
CA GLY A 74 -16.71 31.03 9.72
C GLY A 74 -17.56 31.81 8.71
N ASN A 75 -16.96 32.84 8.13
CA ASN A 75 -17.56 33.75 7.15
C ASN A 75 -16.94 33.61 5.76
N LYS A 76 -15.80 32.94 5.61
CA LYS A 76 -15.07 32.87 4.35
C LYS A 76 -15.85 32.10 3.30
N THR A 77 -15.99 32.69 2.13
CA THR A 77 -16.61 32.10 0.94
C THR A 77 -15.70 32.30 -0.27
N ASP A 78 -15.97 31.58 -1.35
CA ASP A 78 -15.38 31.90 -2.66
C ASP A 78 -15.89 33.27 -3.17
N PRO A 79 -15.24 33.88 -4.18
CA PRO A 79 -15.69 35.16 -4.76
C PRO A 79 -17.14 35.16 -5.28
N ASP A 80 -17.68 33.99 -5.63
CA ASP A 80 -19.07 33.79 -6.05
C ASP A 80 -20.05 33.58 -4.87
N GLY A 81 -19.56 33.67 -3.64
CA GLY A 81 -20.32 33.45 -2.42
C GLY A 81 -20.42 31.98 -1.98
N ASN A 82 -19.72 31.04 -2.63
CA ASN A 82 -19.83 29.62 -2.29
C ASN A 82 -19.25 29.31 -0.90
N PRO A 83 -20.08 28.81 0.05
CA PRO A 83 -19.63 28.57 1.42
C PRO A 83 -18.67 27.38 1.54
N LEU A 84 -18.57 26.54 0.51
CA LEU A 84 -17.67 25.40 0.46
C LEU A 84 -16.23 25.78 0.10
N CYS A 85 -15.98 27.01 -0.35
CA CYS A 85 -14.62 27.46 -0.69
C CYS A 85 -13.91 26.54 -1.71
N LYS A 86 -14.61 26.13 -2.78
CA LYS A 86 -14.14 25.16 -3.78
C LYS A 86 -12.92 25.64 -4.58
N THR A 87 -12.64 26.94 -4.58
CA THR A 87 -11.43 27.47 -5.26
C THR A 87 -10.13 26.98 -4.61
N PHE A 88 -10.13 26.66 -3.30
CA PHE A 88 -8.95 26.18 -2.59
C PHE A 88 -9.18 24.90 -1.76
N VAL A 89 -10.44 24.54 -1.44
CA VAL A 89 -10.80 23.29 -0.78
C VAL A 89 -11.28 22.28 -1.81
N ARG A 90 -10.52 21.19 -1.99
CA ARG A 90 -10.94 20.07 -2.82
C ARG A 90 -11.90 19.17 -2.05
N HIS A 91 -13.20 19.34 -2.32
CA HIS A 91 -14.23 18.44 -1.81
C HIS A 91 -14.23 17.15 -2.65
N GLY A 92 -14.04 16.01 -1.99
CA GLY A 92 -14.08 14.72 -2.65
C GLY A 92 -15.41 14.52 -3.37
N HIS A 93 -15.35 13.99 -4.59
CA HIS A 93 -16.51 13.62 -5.38
C HIS A 93 -16.38 12.17 -5.84
N GLN A 94 -17.47 11.59 -6.32
CA GLN A 94 -17.40 10.31 -7.01
C GLN A 94 -16.45 10.44 -8.20
N ILE A 95 -15.42 9.60 -8.25
CA ILE A 95 -14.47 9.60 -9.36
C ILE A 95 -15.23 9.06 -10.59
N PRO A 96 -15.25 9.79 -11.73
CA PRO A 96 -15.92 9.28 -12.93
C PRO A 96 -15.25 7.98 -13.41
N GLU A 97 -16.05 7.04 -13.91
CA GLU A 97 -15.56 5.72 -14.35
C GLU A 97 -14.49 5.81 -15.44
N SER A 98 -14.51 6.86 -16.26
CA SER A 98 -13.49 7.12 -17.28
C SER A 98 -12.09 7.34 -16.70
N TYR A 99 -11.98 7.81 -15.45
CA TYR A 99 -10.72 7.94 -14.71
C TYR A 99 -10.35 6.71 -13.93
N PHE A 100 -11.25 5.73 -13.82
CA PHE A 100 -10.83 4.45 -13.29
C PHE A 100 -9.75 3.98 -14.26
N PHE A 101 -8.66 3.45 -13.70
CA PHE A 101 -7.85 2.55 -14.48
C PHE A 101 -8.82 1.43 -14.85
N ASN A 102 -9.46 1.53 -16.03
CA ASN A 102 -10.11 0.42 -16.71
C ASN A 102 -9.14 -0.70 -16.51
N ASN A 103 -9.45 -1.68 -15.63
CA ASN A 103 -8.58 -2.79 -15.27
C ASN A 103 -7.76 -3.08 -16.50
N ARG A 104 -6.53 -2.54 -16.61
CA ARG A 104 -5.75 -2.70 -17.84
C ARG A 104 -5.55 -4.18 -17.78
N LYS A 105 -6.29 -4.85 -18.67
CA LYS A 105 -6.89 -6.18 -18.48
C LYS A 105 -5.97 -6.96 -17.59
N LYS A 106 -6.47 -7.64 -16.56
CA LYS A 106 -5.75 -8.73 -15.91
C LYS A 106 -5.18 -9.66 -16.99
N LEU A 107 -4.02 -9.29 -17.53
CA LEU A 107 -3.56 -9.57 -18.90
C LEU A 107 -3.00 -10.97 -18.91
N LEU A 108 -2.45 -11.34 -17.76
CA LEU A 108 -2.09 -12.69 -17.44
C LEU A 108 -3.34 -13.55 -17.24
N SER A 109 -4.28 -13.18 -16.36
CA SER A 109 -5.44 -14.04 -16.05
C SER A 109 -6.37 -14.36 -17.23
N SER A 110 -6.31 -13.57 -18.31
CA SER A 110 -7.11 -13.73 -19.53
C SER A 110 -6.38 -14.49 -20.65
N SER A 111 -5.14 -14.92 -20.44
CA SER A 111 -4.35 -15.69 -21.40
C SER A 111 -4.39 -17.20 -21.10
N SER A 112 -4.58 -18.02 -22.12
CA SER A 112 -4.82 -19.48 -22.01
C SER A 112 -3.62 -20.32 -21.57
N HIS A 113 -2.41 -19.74 -21.46
CA HIS A 113 -1.16 -20.48 -21.29
C HIS A 113 -0.47 -20.26 -19.94
N LEU A 114 -1.14 -19.66 -18.95
CA LEU A 114 -0.51 -19.33 -17.68
C LEU A 114 -0.76 -20.34 -16.57
N LYS A 115 0.25 -20.44 -15.71
CA LYS A 115 0.19 -21.24 -14.50
C LYS A 115 -0.48 -20.42 -13.39
N LYS A 116 -1.29 -21.11 -12.59
CA LYS A 116 -1.95 -20.56 -11.41
C LYS A 116 -1.36 -21.23 -10.17
N LEU A 117 -1.04 -20.42 -9.17
CA LEU A 117 -0.63 -20.86 -7.84
C LEU A 117 -1.59 -20.28 -6.80
N THR A 118 -2.05 -21.09 -5.86
CA THR A 118 -2.84 -20.63 -4.72
C THR A 118 -2.01 -20.75 -3.46
N VAL A 119 -1.58 -19.63 -2.90
CA VAL A 119 -0.85 -19.57 -1.63
C VAL A 119 -1.88 -19.50 -0.51
N GLN A 120 -1.95 -20.56 0.31
CA GLN A 120 -2.93 -20.63 1.39
C GLN A 120 -2.66 -19.56 2.46
N ARG A 121 -3.65 -19.29 3.31
CA ARG A 121 -3.45 -18.44 4.49
C ARG A 121 -2.39 -19.07 5.39
N SER A 122 -1.59 -18.25 6.06
CA SER A 122 -0.52 -18.71 6.95
C SER A 122 0.45 -19.71 6.29
N SER A 123 0.64 -19.64 4.98
CA SER A 123 1.53 -20.55 4.24
C SER A 123 2.52 -19.80 3.34
N VAL A 124 3.51 -20.54 2.85
CA VAL A 124 4.54 -20.08 1.93
C VAL A 124 4.63 -21.09 0.80
N GLU A 125 4.75 -20.60 -0.43
CA GLU A 125 4.97 -21.44 -1.62
C GLU A 125 6.32 -21.10 -2.24
N GLU A 126 7.11 -22.13 -2.55
CA GLU A 126 8.45 -21.99 -3.12
C GLU A 126 8.53 -22.59 -4.52
N MET A 127 9.23 -21.91 -5.41
CA MET A 127 9.51 -22.37 -6.77
C MET A 127 11.01 -22.38 -7.01
N ARG A 128 11.58 -23.57 -7.23
CA ARG A 128 13.03 -23.78 -7.37
C ARG A 128 13.41 -23.93 -8.84
N PHE A 129 14.45 -23.20 -9.26
CA PHE A 129 14.96 -23.18 -10.62
C PHE A 129 16.45 -23.51 -10.59
N ASN A 130 16.82 -24.65 -11.20
CA ASN A 130 18.22 -25.03 -11.35
C ASN A 130 18.83 -24.30 -12.55
N VAL A 131 19.78 -23.41 -12.30
CA VAL A 131 20.48 -22.63 -13.32
C VAL A 131 21.87 -23.22 -13.51
N THR A 132 22.16 -23.68 -14.73
CA THR A 132 23.44 -24.32 -15.07
C THR A 132 24.44 -23.36 -15.70
N GLU A 133 23.98 -22.27 -16.30
CA GLU A 133 24.79 -21.35 -17.09
C GLU A 133 24.83 -19.97 -16.43
N ARG A 134 26.05 -19.49 -16.16
CA ARG A 134 26.30 -18.15 -15.65
C ARG A 134 25.77 -17.10 -16.61
N GLY A 135 25.14 -16.06 -16.08
CA GLY A 135 24.57 -14.97 -16.89
C GLY A 135 23.18 -15.27 -17.45
N SER A 136 22.60 -16.44 -17.15
CA SER A 136 21.17 -16.69 -17.44
C SER A 136 20.30 -15.65 -16.75
N LEU A 137 19.10 -15.40 -17.26
CA LEU A 137 18.13 -14.51 -16.64
C LEU A 137 16.99 -15.31 -16.02
N LEU A 138 16.76 -15.14 -14.72
CA LEU A 138 15.52 -15.58 -14.09
C LEU A 138 14.48 -14.48 -14.26
N GLU A 139 13.54 -14.67 -15.17
CA GLU A 139 12.50 -13.72 -15.52
C GLU A 139 11.18 -14.13 -14.88
N TRP A 140 10.48 -13.18 -14.26
CA TRP A 140 9.13 -13.39 -13.76
C TRP A 140 8.18 -12.31 -14.23
N GLU A 141 6.95 -12.74 -14.44
CA GLU A 141 5.79 -11.88 -14.57
C GLU A 141 4.67 -12.51 -13.74
N PHE A 142 4.11 -11.79 -12.78
CA PHE A 142 3.00 -12.30 -12.00
C PHE A 142 1.92 -11.25 -11.73
N GLU A 143 0.72 -11.74 -11.53
CA GLU A 143 -0.46 -10.94 -11.23
C GLU A 143 -1.23 -11.58 -10.08
N LEU A 144 -1.55 -10.78 -9.08
CA LEU A 144 -2.37 -11.18 -7.95
C LEU A 144 -3.84 -10.95 -8.29
N LYS A 145 -4.66 -11.97 -8.03
CA LYS A 145 -6.11 -11.80 -8.18
C LYS A 145 -6.60 -10.71 -7.23
N ASN A 146 -6.16 -10.76 -5.98
CA ASN A 146 -6.61 -9.88 -4.89
C ASN A 146 -5.49 -9.67 -3.87
N ARG A 147 -5.42 -8.45 -3.30
CA ARG A 147 -4.52 -8.06 -2.19
C ARG A 147 -3.03 -8.19 -2.54
N ASP A 148 -2.21 -8.02 -1.52
CA ASP A 148 -0.74 -8.12 -1.59
C ASP A 148 -0.24 -9.55 -1.34
N ILE A 149 1.05 -9.77 -1.61
CA ILE A 149 1.81 -10.95 -1.19
C ILE A 149 3.24 -10.51 -0.83
N ASP A 150 3.90 -11.23 0.08
CA ASP A 150 5.34 -11.04 0.24
C ASP A 150 6.09 -11.84 -0.83
N PHE A 151 6.97 -11.19 -1.58
CA PHE A 151 7.78 -11.77 -2.65
C PHE A 151 9.26 -11.71 -2.29
N THR A 152 10.01 -12.80 -2.52
CA THR A 152 11.46 -12.87 -2.28
C THR A 152 12.12 -13.80 -3.29
N VAL A 153 13.38 -13.54 -3.65
CA VAL A 153 14.20 -14.46 -4.45
C VAL A 153 15.48 -14.80 -3.70
N TYR A 154 15.72 -16.09 -3.51
CA TYR A 154 16.93 -16.62 -2.90
C TYR A 154 17.82 -17.31 -3.94
N PHE A 155 19.13 -17.35 -3.66
CA PHE A 155 20.10 -18.17 -4.36
C PHE A 155 20.76 -19.12 -3.38
N ASN A 156 20.97 -20.35 -3.83
CA ASN A 156 21.69 -21.39 -3.09
C ASN A 156 22.69 -22.10 -4.02
N SER A 157 23.97 -21.99 -3.69
CA SER A 157 25.05 -22.61 -4.46
C SER A 157 25.24 -24.11 -4.22
N SER A 158 24.71 -24.66 -3.11
CA SER A 158 25.04 -26.01 -2.64
C SER A 158 23.83 -26.88 -2.24
N GLY A 159 22.60 -26.38 -2.40
CA GLY A 159 21.38 -27.11 -2.04
C GLY A 159 21.09 -27.18 -0.53
N GLU A 160 22.00 -26.73 0.33
CA GLU A 160 21.82 -26.65 1.79
C GLU A 160 21.13 -25.34 2.20
N GLU A 161 20.09 -25.39 3.03
CA GLU A 161 19.33 -24.19 3.47
C GLU A 161 20.18 -23.16 4.23
N SER A 162 21.28 -23.58 4.83
CA SER A 162 22.18 -22.73 5.64
C SER A 162 22.97 -21.69 4.83
N LYS A 163 22.94 -21.73 3.49
CA LYS A 163 23.68 -20.82 2.59
C LYS A 163 22.77 -20.04 1.62
N LEU A 164 21.53 -19.73 2.05
CA LEU A 164 20.59 -18.95 1.24
C LEU A 164 20.99 -17.47 1.19
N VAL A 165 21.33 -16.98 -0.01
CA VAL A 165 21.60 -15.55 -0.27
C VAL A 165 20.34 -14.90 -0.83
N LYS A 166 19.90 -13.77 -0.27
CA LYS A 166 18.78 -12.99 -0.80
C LYS A 166 19.24 -12.20 -2.02
N VAL A 167 18.77 -12.60 -3.20
CA VAL A 167 19.01 -11.88 -4.47
C VAL A 167 18.01 -10.74 -4.63
N VAL A 168 16.75 -11.01 -4.30
CA VAL A 168 15.71 -9.97 -4.16
C VAL A 168 15.25 -10.00 -2.70
N PRO A 169 15.40 -8.89 -1.95
CA PRO A 169 14.95 -8.84 -0.56
C PRO A 169 13.43 -8.99 -0.47
N LYS A 170 12.95 -9.43 0.70
CA LYS A 170 11.53 -9.60 0.95
C LYS A 170 10.79 -8.27 0.80
N GLN A 171 9.84 -8.21 -0.12
CA GLN A 171 9.04 -7.04 -0.40
C GLN A 171 7.55 -7.40 -0.43
N ARG A 172 6.72 -6.57 0.18
CA ARG A 172 5.26 -6.71 0.08
C ARG A 172 4.79 -6.04 -1.19
N MET A 173 4.26 -6.84 -2.11
CA MET A 173 3.87 -6.40 -3.44
C MET A 173 2.38 -6.58 -3.66
N ASP A 174 1.75 -5.60 -4.28
CA ASP A 174 0.44 -5.73 -4.91
C ASP A 174 0.56 -5.48 -6.42
N THR A 175 -0.39 -5.97 -7.20
CA THR A 175 -0.41 -5.80 -8.66
C THR A 175 -1.63 -4.98 -9.08
N TYR A 176 -2.03 -3.99 -8.26
CA TYR A 176 -3.25 -3.21 -8.48
C TYR A 176 -3.23 -2.43 -9.80
N TYR A 177 -2.05 -1.92 -10.17
CA TYR A 177 -1.86 -1.12 -11.38
C TYR A 177 -1.44 -1.95 -12.62
N GLY A 178 -1.27 -3.27 -12.48
CA GLY A 178 -0.87 -4.19 -13.54
C GLY A 178 0.05 -5.31 -13.02
N PRO A 179 0.38 -6.31 -13.87
CA PRO A 179 1.32 -7.37 -13.50
C PRO A 179 2.69 -6.82 -13.08
N GLU A 180 3.29 -7.44 -12.07
CA GLU A 180 4.69 -7.25 -11.73
C GLU A 180 5.54 -7.98 -12.78
N LYS A 181 6.49 -7.29 -13.41
CA LYS A 181 7.37 -7.86 -14.43
C LYS A 181 8.82 -7.44 -14.18
N ASN A 182 9.68 -8.41 -13.91
CA ASN A 182 11.08 -8.13 -13.62
C ASN A 182 11.97 -9.36 -13.89
N PHE A 183 13.28 -9.20 -13.71
CA PHE A 183 14.24 -10.28 -13.86
C PHE A 183 15.47 -10.05 -12.99
N VAL A 184 16.23 -11.12 -12.73
CA VAL A 184 17.59 -11.03 -12.19
C VAL A 184 18.56 -11.76 -13.10
N THR A 185 19.79 -11.26 -13.14
CA THR A 185 20.90 -11.97 -13.77
C THR A 185 21.44 -13.01 -12.79
N CYS A 186 21.45 -14.28 -13.21
CA CYS A 186 21.98 -15.38 -12.44
C CYS A 186 23.51 -15.37 -12.52
N GLU A 187 24.16 -14.63 -11.62
CA GLU A 187 25.61 -14.48 -11.61
C GLU A 187 26.38 -15.78 -11.38
N ASN A 188 25.75 -16.79 -10.77
CA ASN A 188 26.37 -18.07 -10.45
C ASN A 188 25.40 -19.22 -10.78
N PRO A 189 25.89 -20.36 -11.32
CA PRO A 189 25.11 -21.58 -11.41
C PRO A 189 24.70 -22.08 -10.02
N GLY A 190 23.48 -22.63 -9.91
CA GLY A 190 22.92 -23.12 -8.67
C GLY A 190 21.39 -23.03 -8.65
N ILE A 191 20.81 -23.15 -7.46
CA ILE A 191 19.34 -23.15 -7.29
C ILE A 191 18.89 -21.73 -6.93
N TYR A 192 18.04 -21.16 -7.77
CA TYR A 192 17.32 -19.93 -7.48
C TYR A 192 15.90 -20.27 -7.02
N THR A 193 15.47 -19.73 -5.89
CA THR A 193 14.15 -20.00 -5.31
C THR A 193 13.32 -18.72 -5.27
N ILE A 194 12.22 -18.69 -6.02
CA ILE A 194 11.19 -17.66 -5.89
C ILE A 194 10.23 -18.07 -4.78
N VAL A 195 9.94 -17.16 -3.86
CA VAL A 195 9.08 -17.41 -2.70
C VAL A 195 7.91 -16.44 -2.69
N PHE A 196 6.71 -17.00 -2.70
CA PHE A 196 5.46 -16.29 -2.44
C PHE A 196 5.00 -16.61 -1.02
N ASP A 197 5.08 -15.62 -0.14
CA ASP A 197 4.84 -15.75 1.29
C ASP A 197 3.52 -15.07 1.68
N ASN A 198 2.58 -15.87 2.19
CA ASN A 198 1.29 -15.42 2.72
C ASN A 198 1.15 -15.78 4.22
N SER A 199 2.26 -16.02 4.91
CA SER A 199 2.31 -16.39 6.33
C SER A 199 1.62 -15.35 7.23
N TYR A 200 1.65 -14.07 6.82
CA TYR A 200 1.04 -12.95 7.54
C TYR A 200 -0.50 -12.91 7.43
N SER A 201 -1.11 -13.61 6.48
CA SER A 201 -2.56 -13.54 6.28
C SER A 201 -3.31 -14.56 7.12
N TRP A 202 -4.25 -14.07 7.95
CA TRP A 202 -5.02 -14.90 8.87
C TRP A 202 -6.29 -15.47 8.25
N VAL A 203 -6.85 -14.81 7.23
CA VAL A 203 -8.18 -15.11 6.70
C VAL A 203 -8.14 -15.55 5.23
N HIS A 204 -7.29 -14.92 4.41
CA HIS A 204 -7.38 -15.03 2.96
C HIS A 204 -6.17 -15.73 2.34
N SER A 205 -6.42 -16.73 1.49
CA SER A 205 -5.46 -17.20 0.50
C SER A 205 -5.22 -16.16 -0.58
N LYS A 206 -4.15 -16.34 -1.35
CA LYS A 206 -3.76 -15.50 -2.49
C LYS A 206 -3.71 -16.35 -3.75
N GLU A 207 -4.36 -15.88 -4.81
CA GLU A 207 -4.27 -16.50 -6.14
C GLU A 207 -3.28 -15.70 -6.98
N VAL A 208 -2.21 -16.35 -7.40
CA VAL A 208 -1.11 -15.80 -8.21
C VAL A 208 -1.19 -16.42 -9.61
N PHE A 209 -1.36 -15.59 -10.63
CA PHE A 209 -1.18 -15.98 -12.03
C PHE A 209 0.21 -15.58 -12.46
N TYR A 210 0.99 -16.49 -13.03
CA TYR A 210 2.40 -16.19 -13.29
C TYR A 210 2.94 -16.84 -14.56
N ARG A 211 4.02 -16.23 -15.05
CA ARG A 211 4.95 -16.74 -16.04
C ARG A 211 6.36 -16.55 -15.49
N ILE A 212 7.02 -17.66 -15.18
CA ILE A 212 8.41 -17.64 -14.70
C ILE A 212 9.21 -18.56 -15.59
N ARG A 213 10.38 -18.08 -16.04
CA ARG A 213 11.31 -18.87 -16.85
C ARG A 213 12.75 -18.47 -16.56
N VAL A 214 13.66 -19.40 -16.82
CA VAL A 214 15.10 -19.12 -16.92
C VAL A 214 15.42 -19.02 -18.40
N ARG A 215 15.94 -17.88 -18.84
CA ARG A 215 16.44 -17.66 -20.20
C ARG A 215 17.95 -17.78 -20.21
N LYS A 216 18.50 -18.59 -21.11
CA LYS A 216 19.96 -18.76 -21.22
C LYS A 216 20.61 -17.53 -21.86
N PRO A 217 21.91 -17.27 -21.66
CA PRO A 217 22.58 -16.08 -22.22
C PRO A 217 22.48 -15.94 -23.75
N ASN A 218 22.33 -17.06 -24.46
CA ASN A 218 22.35 -17.12 -25.93
C ASN A 218 20.98 -17.47 -26.55
N GLU A 219 19.89 -17.29 -25.79
CA GLU A 219 18.50 -17.53 -26.21
C GLU A 219 17.74 -16.21 -26.43
#